data_AF-A0A2W4LTS9-F1
#
_entry.id   AF-A0A2W4LTS9-F1
#
_cell.length_a   1.000
_cell.length_b   1.000
_cell.length_c   1.000
_cell.angle_alpha   90.00
_cell.angle_beta   90.00
_cell.angle_gamma   90.00
#
_symmetry.space_group_name_H-M   'P 1'
#
loop_
_entity.id
_entity.type
_entity.pdbx_description
1 polymer ?
#
loop_
_entity_poly.entity_id
_entity_poly.type
_entity_poly.pdbx_seq_one_letter_code
_entity_poly.pdbx_strand_id
1 'polypeptide(L)'
;MSWYAWSICALLACALSAGAQSAGDSPLEALRAAIEQAREAQVDALAPTSFEAALREYEVAMRDAERGRNPERIRKRVDAGMALLDKADAAARSARQVLSGVIRTRDEALSAQAPRYAPEEWARAAAKFRDAMLQIERNNIQNAQRRAAEAEVLLRQVELTAIKTATLDEARALIAQAEAARVERVAPRSLNAARRYLARAEQEIQRNRYDLSVPEELAAQASYEARHALEIARVIERVSRNKDAGLEALILEWEAPVKDIAAEMNVPARFDQGLLVPLGEMLEYARQQRQELVRLRQELEDRNGQIEALNAEVQRLESRLGGVSEERLALQRRVIAQERLRANVAAVESAFTSTEARVYRQGDDVV
;
A
#
# COMPACT_ATOMS: atom_id res chain seq x y z
N MET A 1 -33.06 -40.45 41.41
CA MET A 1 -33.60 -39.40 42.31
C MET A 1 -33.90 -38.17 41.44
N SER A 2 -34.84 -38.20 40.50
CA SER A 2 -36.31 -38.28 40.63
C SER A 2 -36.90 -37.16 41.48
N TRP A 3 -37.80 -36.38 40.85
CA TRP A 3 -38.99 -35.67 41.37
C TRP A 3 -38.96 -34.16 41.02
N TYR A 4 -39.99 -33.51 40.48
CA TYR A 4 -41.20 -33.88 39.76
C TYR A 4 -41.61 -32.60 39.00
N ALA A 5 -42.13 -32.78 37.78
CA ALA A 5 -42.95 -31.78 37.12
C ALA A 5 -44.36 -31.72 37.76
N TRP A 6 -45.04 -30.58 37.59
CA TRP A 6 -46.50 -30.33 37.52
C TRP A 6 -46.68 -28.81 37.74
N SER A 7 -47.68 -28.08 37.25
CA SER A 7 -48.67 -28.23 36.20
C SER A 7 -49.27 -26.83 36.00
N ILE A 8 -49.51 -26.51 34.73
CA ILE A 8 -50.37 -25.46 34.17
C ILE A 8 -51.65 -25.20 35.00
N CYS A 9 -52.04 -23.92 35.19
CA CYS A 9 -53.41 -23.45 34.88
C CYS A 9 -53.64 -21.93 35.02
N ALA A 10 -54.39 -21.44 34.03
CA ALA A 10 -55.39 -20.35 34.05
C ALA A 10 -54.95 -18.88 33.94
N LEU A 11 -55.01 -18.39 32.69
CA LEU A 11 -55.78 -17.23 32.23
C LEU A 11 -56.42 -16.35 33.32
N LEU A 12 -55.92 -15.10 33.43
CA LEU A 12 -56.75 -13.96 33.79
C LEU A 12 -56.44 -12.81 32.82
N ALA A 13 -57.34 -12.62 31.87
CA ALA A 13 -57.47 -11.39 31.11
C ALA A 13 -58.20 -10.37 31.99
N CYS A 14 -57.54 -9.26 32.32
CA CYS A 14 -58.19 -8.00 32.65
C CYS A 14 -57.44 -6.88 31.93
N ALA A 15 -58.21 -6.16 31.12
CA ALA A 15 -57.82 -5.01 30.34
C ALA A 15 -57.54 -3.78 31.23
N LEU A 16 -57.01 -2.74 30.56
CA LEU A 16 -56.69 -1.37 31.02
C LEU A 16 -55.23 -1.25 31.50
N SER A 17 -54.34 -0.49 30.86
CA SER A 17 -54.53 0.76 30.12
C SER A 17 -53.62 0.84 28.90
N ALA A 18 -54.23 1.24 27.79
CA ALA A 18 -53.58 1.67 26.57
C ALA A 18 -52.59 2.82 26.83
N GLY A 19 -51.35 2.58 26.46
CA GLY A 19 -50.29 3.58 26.33
C GLY A 19 -49.14 3.07 25.45
N ALA A 20 -49.36 2.02 24.65
CA ALA A 20 -48.46 1.67 23.56
C ALA A 20 -48.85 2.54 22.36
N GLN A 21 -48.36 3.79 22.35
CA GLN A 21 -48.25 4.52 21.09
C GLN A 21 -47.29 3.74 20.20
N SER A 22 -47.84 3.28 19.09
CA SER A 22 -47.19 2.61 17.97
C SER A 22 -45.79 3.14 17.70
N ALA A 23 -44.84 2.22 17.54
CA ALA A 23 -43.61 2.41 16.78
C ALA A 23 -43.92 2.59 15.28
N GLY A 24 -44.66 3.64 14.95
CA GLY A 24 -44.78 4.24 13.62
C GLY A 24 -44.32 5.68 13.77
N ASP A 25 -43.32 6.06 12.98
CA ASP A 25 -42.56 7.32 13.02
C ASP A 25 -43.25 8.47 13.75
N SER A 26 -42.79 8.77 14.98
CA SER A 26 -43.15 10.01 15.66
C SER A 26 -42.89 11.18 14.70
N PRO A 27 -43.82 12.14 14.50
CA PRO A 27 -43.61 13.28 13.61
C PRO A 27 -42.29 14.03 13.87
N LEU A 28 -41.83 14.00 15.13
CA LEU A 28 -40.54 14.56 15.53
C LEU A 28 -39.34 13.78 14.98
N GLU A 29 -39.40 12.44 14.97
CA GLU A 29 -38.37 11.58 14.36
C GLU A 29 -38.36 11.73 12.84
N ALA A 30 -39.53 11.89 12.21
CA ALA A 30 -39.61 12.17 10.77
C ALA A 30 -38.93 13.50 10.41
N LEU A 31 -39.16 14.57 11.17
CA LEU A 31 -38.46 15.85 10.97
C LEU A 31 -36.96 15.72 11.22
N ARG A 32 -36.54 14.98 12.26
CA ARG A 32 -35.11 14.72 12.52
C ARG A 32 -34.45 14.02 11.33
N ALA A 33 -35.07 12.96 10.82
CA ALA A 33 -34.58 12.22 9.66
C ALA A 33 -34.47 13.14 8.43
N ALA A 34 -35.48 13.98 8.19
CA ALA A 34 -35.46 14.96 7.10
C ALA A 34 -34.33 16.00 7.25
N ILE A 35 -34.04 16.47 8.46
CA ILE A 35 -32.92 17.37 8.74
C ILE A 35 -31.57 16.72 8.41
N GLU A 36 -31.36 15.48 8.84
CA GLU A 36 -30.11 14.76 8.55
C GLU A 36 -29.97 14.48 7.06
N GLN A 37 -31.03 14.05 6.38
CA GLN A 37 -31.04 13.87 4.92
C GLN A 37 -30.72 15.19 4.19
N ALA A 38 -31.29 16.30 4.64
CA ALA A 38 -31.02 17.61 4.07
C ALA A 38 -29.56 18.05 4.32
N ARG A 39 -28.98 17.71 5.48
CA ARG A 39 -27.55 17.95 5.77
C ARG A 39 -26.64 17.10 4.89
N GLU A 40 -26.95 15.82 4.69
CA GLU A 40 -26.22 14.94 3.75
C GLU A 40 -26.26 15.50 2.31
N ALA A 41 -27.38 16.10 1.93
CA ALA A 41 -27.53 16.81 0.66
C ALA A 41 -26.89 18.21 0.64
N GLN A 42 -26.20 18.65 1.70
CA GLN A 42 -25.61 19.98 1.87
C GLN A 42 -26.60 21.17 1.81
N VAL A 43 -27.87 20.94 2.14
CA VAL A 43 -28.91 21.99 2.13
C VAL A 43 -28.61 23.08 3.15
N ASP A 44 -27.95 22.73 4.25
CA ASP A 44 -27.45 23.64 5.27
C ASP A 44 -26.48 24.70 4.72
N ALA A 45 -25.64 24.32 3.76
CA ALA A 45 -24.72 25.24 3.10
C ALA A 45 -25.39 26.03 1.96
N LEU A 46 -26.33 25.41 1.24
CA LEU A 46 -26.94 25.98 0.03
C LEU A 46 -28.19 26.85 0.30
N ALA A 47 -28.86 26.63 1.42
CA ALA A 47 -30.04 27.37 1.87
C ALA A 47 -29.99 27.65 3.39
N PRO A 48 -28.96 28.41 3.84
CA PRO A 48 -28.61 28.50 5.25
C PRO A 48 -29.72 29.11 6.11
N THR A 49 -30.49 30.06 5.62
CA THR A 49 -31.53 30.73 6.44
C THR A 49 -32.70 29.82 6.73
N SER A 50 -33.23 29.16 5.69
CA SER A 50 -34.40 28.29 5.79
C SER A 50 -34.07 27.01 6.54
N PHE A 51 -32.87 26.45 6.32
CA PHE A 51 -32.39 25.29 7.06
C PHE A 51 -32.18 25.61 8.55
N GLU A 52 -31.54 26.73 8.88
CA GLU A 52 -31.37 27.17 10.28
C GLU A 52 -32.72 27.46 10.96
N ALA A 53 -33.70 27.97 10.23
CA ALA A 53 -35.06 28.13 10.74
C ALA A 53 -35.75 26.78 11.01
N ALA A 54 -35.59 25.79 10.13
CA ALA A 54 -36.12 24.44 10.36
C ALA A 54 -35.50 23.78 11.60
N LEU A 55 -34.18 23.91 11.78
CA LEU A 55 -33.47 23.45 12.97
C LEU A 55 -34.04 24.07 14.25
N ARG A 56 -34.31 25.38 14.25
CA ARG A 56 -34.94 26.05 15.41
C ARG A 56 -36.33 25.51 15.73
N GLU A 57 -37.16 25.27 14.71
CA GLU A 57 -38.50 24.69 14.92
C GLU A 57 -38.40 23.27 15.48
N TYR A 58 -37.45 22.47 15.00
CA TYR A 58 -37.15 21.15 15.54
C TYR A 58 -36.71 21.20 17.01
N GLU A 59 -35.74 22.07 17.36
CA GLU A 59 -35.28 22.24 18.75
C GLU A 59 -36.42 22.63 19.69
N VAL A 60 -37.33 23.53 19.25
CA VAL A 60 -38.49 23.93 20.03
C VAL A 60 -39.48 22.78 20.18
N ALA A 61 -39.75 22.03 19.10
CA ALA A 61 -40.62 20.85 19.13
C ALA A 61 -40.09 19.77 20.09
N MET A 62 -38.77 19.54 20.09
CA MET A 62 -38.09 18.62 20.99
C MET A 62 -38.28 19.03 22.46
N ARG A 63 -38.00 20.30 22.80
CA ARG A 63 -38.19 20.82 24.17
C ARG A 63 -39.65 20.78 24.63
N ASP A 64 -40.60 21.00 23.72
CA ASP A 64 -42.02 20.90 24.01
C ASP A 64 -42.46 19.44 24.27
N ALA A 65 -41.90 18.48 23.53
CA ALA A 65 -42.12 17.05 23.74
C ALA A 65 -41.55 16.58 25.08
N GLU A 66 -40.32 16.94 25.41
CA GLU A 66 -39.67 16.64 26.70
C GLU A 66 -40.47 17.16 27.90
N ARG A 67 -41.13 18.32 27.73
CA ARG A 67 -41.96 18.96 28.76
C ARG A 67 -43.40 18.45 28.79
N GLY A 68 -43.76 17.44 27.99
CA GLY A 68 -45.12 16.92 27.91
C GLY A 68 -46.15 17.96 27.50
N ARG A 69 -45.77 18.93 26.65
CA ARG A 69 -46.69 19.97 26.15
C ARG A 69 -47.72 19.37 25.20
N ASN A 70 -48.74 20.18 24.89
CA ASN A 70 -49.85 19.79 24.03
C ASN A 70 -49.33 19.16 22.70
N PRO A 71 -49.71 17.91 22.37
CA PRO A 71 -49.31 17.23 21.13
C PRO A 71 -49.60 18.03 19.85
N GLU A 72 -50.71 18.78 19.81
CA GLU A 72 -51.08 19.62 18.67
C GLU A 72 -50.07 20.77 18.46
N ARG A 73 -49.52 21.30 19.56
CA ARG A 73 -48.47 22.34 19.49
C ARG A 73 -47.17 21.76 18.95
N ILE A 74 -46.79 20.55 19.38
CA ILE A 74 -45.60 19.85 18.87
C ILE A 74 -45.78 19.57 17.38
N ARG A 75 -46.95 19.06 16.97
CA ARG A 75 -47.28 18.81 15.57
C ARG A 75 -47.17 20.07 14.70
N LYS A 76 -47.74 21.20 15.15
CA LYS A 76 -47.60 22.48 14.44
C LYS A 76 -46.15 22.93 14.27
N ARG A 77 -45.30 22.70 15.27
CA ARG A 77 -43.85 23.00 15.18
C ARG A 77 -43.15 22.08 14.19
N VAL A 78 -43.49 20.79 14.21
CA VAL A 78 -42.98 19.81 13.24
C VAL A 78 -43.39 20.20 11.81
N ASP A 79 -44.66 20.50 11.58
CA ASP A 79 -45.18 20.90 10.27
C ASP A 79 -44.51 22.19 9.76
N ALA A 80 -44.28 23.16 10.65
CA ALA A 80 -43.54 24.38 10.34
C ALA A 80 -42.07 24.09 9.98
N GLY A 81 -41.41 23.19 10.71
CA GLY A 81 -40.05 22.73 10.41
C GLY A 81 -39.96 22.04 9.05
N MET A 82 -40.91 21.15 8.74
CA MET A 82 -41.00 20.47 7.43
C MET A 82 -41.19 21.46 6.28
N ALA A 83 -42.10 22.44 6.42
CA ALA A 83 -42.31 23.46 5.40
C ALA A 83 -41.07 24.35 5.18
N LEU A 84 -40.28 24.61 6.23
CA LEU A 84 -39.01 25.33 6.13
C LEU A 84 -37.94 24.49 5.43
N LEU A 85 -37.90 23.17 5.65
CA LEU A 85 -37.02 22.26 4.90
C LEU A 85 -37.41 22.19 3.42
N ASP A 86 -38.69 22.07 3.08
CA ASP A 86 -39.15 22.08 1.69
C ASP A 86 -38.72 23.36 0.96
N LYS A 87 -38.81 24.49 1.66
CA LYS A 87 -38.31 25.79 1.17
C LYS A 87 -36.79 25.78 1.01
N ALA A 88 -36.06 25.24 1.97
CA ALA A 88 -34.60 25.13 1.91
C ALA A 88 -34.17 24.25 0.73
N ASP A 89 -34.85 23.13 0.50
CA ASP A 89 -34.62 22.23 -0.61
C ASP A 89 -34.89 22.88 -1.97
N ALA A 90 -35.99 23.65 -2.09
CA ALA A 90 -36.28 24.39 -3.29
C ALA A 90 -35.18 25.43 -3.61
N ALA A 91 -34.72 26.16 -2.59
CA ALA A 91 -33.62 27.10 -2.73
C ALA A 91 -32.30 26.39 -3.09
N ALA A 92 -31.98 25.26 -2.44
CA ALA A 92 -30.79 24.48 -2.73
C ALA A 92 -30.81 23.91 -4.16
N ARG A 93 -31.97 23.45 -4.66
CA ARG A 93 -32.13 23.04 -6.07
C ARG A 93 -31.87 24.20 -7.03
N SER A 94 -32.40 25.39 -6.73
CA SER A 94 -32.12 26.60 -7.52
C SER A 94 -30.63 26.97 -7.49
N ALA A 95 -29.99 26.93 -6.32
CA ALA A 95 -28.56 27.18 -6.19
C ALA A 95 -27.72 26.22 -7.04
N ARG A 96 -28.03 24.91 -7.03
CA ARG A 96 -27.33 23.91 -7.86
C ARG A 96 -27.48 24.17 -9.35
N GLN A 97 -28.63 24.69 -9.80
CA GLN A 97 -28.85 25.02 -11.21
C GLN A 97 -28.12 26.30 -11.63
N VAL A 98 -28.19 27.35 -10.80
CA VAL A 98 -27.71 28.69 -11.16
C VAL A 98 -26.23 28.89 -10.82
N LEU A 99 -25.76 28.30 -9.73
CA LEU A 99 -24.46 28.55 -9.10
C LEU A 99 -23.57 27.28 -9.06
N SER A 100 -23.78 26.35 -9.99
CA SER A 100 -23.04 25.07 -10.05
C SER A 100 -21.51 25.25 -9.99
N GLY A 101 -20.98 26.27 -10.68
CA GLY A 101 -19.54 26.56 -10.72
C GLY A 101 -18.92 26.81 -9.34
N VAL A 102 -19.49 27.75 -8.57
CA VAL A 102 -18.98 28.08 -7.23
C VAL A 102 -19.20 26.95 -6.22
N ILE A 103 -20.28 26.18 -6.36
CA ILE A 103 -20.54 25.00 -5.52
C ILE A 103 -19.44 23.96 -5.74
N ARG A 104 -19.13 23.63 -7.00
CA ARG A 104 -18.03 22.72 -7.32
C ARG A 104 -16.70 23.22 -6.77
N THR A 105 -16.39 24.51 -6.94
CA THR A 105 -15.14 25.09 -6.41
C THR A 105 -15.08 25.06 -4.87
N ARG A 106 -16.21 25.17 -4.18
CA ARG A 106 -16.26 24.95 -2.72
C ARG A 106 -15.93 23.50 -2.38
N ASP A 107 -16.48 22.54 -3.10
CA ASP A 107 -16.23 21.11 -2.87
C ASP A 107 -14.77 20.73 -3.17
N GLU A 108 -14.16 21.32 -4.21
CA GLU A 108 -12.73 21.20 -4.52
C GLU A 108 -11.88 21.73 -3.34
N ALA A 109 -12.19 22.92 -2.83
CA ALA A 109 -11.50 23.49 -1.67
C ALA A 109 -11.67 22.64 -0.40
N LEU A 110 -12.85 22.06 -0.17
CA LEU A 110 -13.08 21.13 0.95
C LEU A 110 -12.31 19.83 0.80
N SER A 111 -12.24 19.29 -0.42
CA SER A 111 -11.45 18.09 -0.74
C SER A 111 -9.97 18.31 -0.48
N ALA A 112 -9.47 19.53 -0.77
CA ALA A 112 -8.14 19.99 -0.39
C ALA A 112 -7.97 20.30 1.11
N GLN A 113 -8.99 20.02 1.95
CA GLN A 113 -9.02 20.29 3.39
C GLN A 113 -8.73 21.76 3.73
N ALA A 114 -9.23 22.70 2.91
CA ALA A 114 -9.06 24.13 3.13
C ALA A 114 -9.41 24.65 4.53
N PRO A 115 -10.47 24.19 5.22
CA PRO A 115 -10.74 24.62 6.59
C PRO A 115 -9.60 24.35 7.57
N ARG A 116 -8.78 23.32 7.31
CA ARG A 116 -7.63 22.94 8.12
C ARG A 116 -6.36 23.68 7.70
N TYR A 117 -6.10 23.74 6.39
CA TYR A 117 -4.82 24.20 5.86
C TYR A 117 -4.78 25.68 5.43
N ALA A 118 -5.94 26.34 5.33
CA ALA A 118 -6.06 27.77 5.02
C ALA A 118 -7.27 28.38 5.76
N PRO A 119 -7.31 28.32 7.11
CA PRO A 119 -8.52 28.63 7.88
C PRO A 119 -8.99 30.08 7.74
N GLU A 120 -8.08 31.05 7.70
CA GLU A 120 -8.40 32.48 7.61
C GLU A 120 -8.94 32.86 6.22
N GLU A 121 -8.30 32.36 5.16
CA GLU A 121 -8.74 32.53 3.78
C GLU A 121 -10.07 31.80 3.56
N TRP A 122 -10.21 30.58 4.09
CA TRP A 122 -11.44 29.80 4.01
C TRP A 122 -12.61 30.53 4.67
N ALA A 123 -12.44 31.10 5.87
CA ALA A 123 -13.51 31.82 6.55
C ALA A 123 -14.04 33.00 5.70
N ARG A 124 -13.13 33.75 5.06
CA ARG A 124 -13.49 34.86 4.15
C ARG A 124 -14.21 34.36 2.90
N ALA A 125 -13.72 33.30 2.27
CA ALA A 125 -14.34 32.71 1.08
C ALA A 125 -15.71 32.09 1.38
N ALA A 126 -15.83 31.38 2.50
CA ALA A 126 -17.08 30.78 2.97
C ALA A 126 -18.14 31.83 3.30
N ALA A 127 -17.76 32.98 3.87
CA ALA A 127 -18.67 34.09 4.09
C ALA A 127 -19.25 34.64 2.77
N LYS A 128 -18.40 34.81 1.75
CA LYS A 128 -18.84 35.25 0.41
C LYS A 128 -19.71 34.22 -0.30
N PHE A 129 -19.37 32.94 -0.17
CA PHE A 129 -20.21 31.84 -0.64
C PHE A 129 -21.59 31.89 0.02
N ARG A 130 -21.64 32.02 1.35
CA ARG A 130 -22.88 32.13 2.11
C ARG A 130 -23.71 33.32 1.64
N ASP A 131 -23.11 34.47 1.40
CA ASP A 131 -23.82 35.64 0.89
C ASP A 131 -24.50 35.39 -0.47
N ALA A 132 -23.89 34.58 -1.34
CA ALA A 132 -24.50 34.18 -2.61
C ALA A 132 -25.72 33.28 -2.39
N MET A 133 -25.61 32.29 -1.49
CA MET A 133 -26.73 31.41 -1.12
C MET A 133 -27.90 32.18 -0.51
N LEU A 134 -27.61 33.18 0.33
CA LEU A 134 -28.64 34.08 0.86
C LEU A 134 -29.40 34.86 -0.22
N GLN A 135 -28.77 35.18 -1.36
CA GLN A 135 -29.48 35.83 -2.46
C GLN A 135 -30.38 34.86 -3.22
N ILE A 136 -29.99 33.58 -3.34
CA ILE A 136 -30.86 32.53 -3.89
C ILE A 136 -32.13 32.39 -3.04
N GLU A 137 -32.00 32.33 -1.72
CA GLU A 137 -33.17 32.25 -0.82
C GLU A 137 -34.10 33.48 -0.90
N ARG A 138 -33.56 34.62 -1.32
CA ARG A 138 -34.32 35.86 -1.58
C ARG A 138 -34.85 35.97 -3.01
N ASN A 139 -34.68 34.93 -3.82
CA ASN A 139 -35.01 34.91 -5.25
C ASN A 139 -34.33 36.03 -6.05
N ASN A 140 -33.16 36.50 -5.61
CA ASN A 140 -32.39 37.56 -6.25
C ASN A 140 -31.21 36.97 -7.04
N ILE A 141 -31.54 36.35 -8.17
CA ILE A 141 -30.60 35.58 -8.99
C ILE A 141 -29.41 36.42 -9.48
N GLN A 142 -29.65 37.65 -9.92
CA GLN A 142 -28.59 38.54 -10.44
C GLN A 142 -27.54 38.85 -9.36
N ASN A 143 -27.98 39.18 -8.14
CA ASN A 143 -27.05 39.43 -7.04
C ASN A 143 -26.39 38.13 -6.54
N ALA A 144 -27.08 37.00 -6.63
CA ALA A 144 -26.51 35.69 -6.30
C ALA A 144 -25.32 35.36 -7.20
N GLN A 145 -25.49 35.51 -8.52
CA GLN A 145 -24.44 35.27 -9.52
C GLN A 145 -23.22 36.18 -9.32
N ARG A 146 -23.44 37.48 -9.06
CA ARG A 146 -22.35 38.43 -8.79
C ARG A 146 -21.53 38.03 -7.55
N ARG A 147 -22.21 37.69 -6.45
CA ARG A 147 -21.53 37.26 -5.21
C ARG A 147 -20.87 35.89 -5.35
N ALA A 148 -21.47 34.99 -6.14
CA ALA A 148 -20.88 33.71 -6.46
C ALA A 148 -19.57 33.85 -7.23
N ALA A 149 -19.49 34.78 -8.20
CA ALA A 149 -18.25 35.06 -8.91
C ALA A 149 -17.14 35.58 -7.98
N GLU A 150 -17.47 36.48 -7.04
CA GLU A 150 -16.52 36.92 -6.00
C GLU A 150 -16.04 35.75 -5.12
N ALA A 151 -16.98 34.90 -4.69
CA ALA A 151 -16.68 33.74 -3.86
C ALA A 151 -15.82 32.70 -4.60
N GLU A 152 -16.08 32.47 -5.88
CA GLU A 152 -15.36 31.49 -6.70
C GLU A 152 -13.86 31.85 -6.81
N VAL A 153 -13.53 33.13 -7.02
CA VAL A 153 -12.15 33.61 -7.04
C VAL A 153 -11.44 33.31 -5.72
N LEU A 154 -12.10 33.62 -4.60
CA LEU A 154 -11.54 33.39 -3.27
C LEU A 154 -11.39 31.89 -2.97
N LEU A 155 -12.40 31.08 -3.31
CA LEU A 155 -12.36 29.63 -3.08
C LEU A 155 -11.26 28.94 -3.88
N ARG A 156 -11.01 29.35 -5.14
CA ARG A 156 -9.88 28.83 -5.93
C ARG A 156 -8.53 29.18 -5.32
N GLN A 157 -8.39 30.38 -4.78
CA GLN A 157 -7.15 30.78 -4.10
C GLN A 157 -6.95 30.00 -2.79
N VAL A 158 -8.03 29.80 -2.04
CA VAL A 158 -8.05 29.00 -0.81
C VAL A 158 -7.67 27.55 -1.10
N GLU A 159 -8.27 26.93 -2.10
CA GLU A 159 -7.94 25.57 -2.55
C GLU A 159 -6.44 25.46 -2.86
N LEU A 160 -5.89 26.37 -3.69
CA LEU A 160 -4.47 26.36 -4.03
C LEU A 160 -3.58 26.52 -2.78
N THR A 161 -3.97 27.38 -1.85
CA THR A 161 -3.24 27.61 -0.61
C THR A 161 -3.27 26.38 0.29
N ALA A 162 -4.42 25.71 0.37
CA ALA A 162 -4.60 24.50 1.13
C ALA A 162 -3.76 23.35 0.57
N ILE A 163 -3.76 23.15 -0.75
CA ILE A 163 -2.90 22.15 -1.43
C ILE A 163 -1.42 22.45 -1.16
N LYS A 164 -0.96 23.68 -1.38
CA LYS A 164 0.44 24.06 -1.10
C LYS A 164 0.81 23.82 0.35
N THR A 165 -0.06 24.11 1.30
CA THR A 165 0.22 23.90 2.72
C THR A 165 0.26 22.41 3.04
N ALA A 166 -0.76 21.65 2.65
CA ALA A 166 -0.81 20.20 2.88
C ALA A 166 0.43 19.47 2.34
N THR A 167 0.93 19.85 1.16
CA THR A 167 2.08 19.20 0.51
C THR A 167 3.43 19.73 0.99
N LEU A 168 3.57 21.03 1.28
CA LEU A 168 4.88 21.68 1.41
C LEU A 168 5.24 22.14 2.82
N ASP A 169 4.33 22.02 3.79
CA ASP A 169 4.53 22.61 5.13
C ASP A 169 5.75 22.04 5.87
N GLU A 170 5.97 20.71 5.78
CA GLU A 170 7.15 20.08 6.39
C GLU A 170 8.46 20.66 5.82
N ALA A 171 8.57 20.74 4.48
CA ALA A 171 9.75 21.27 3.82
C ALA A 171 9.99 22.75 4.19
N ARG A 172 8.92 23.55 4.23
CA ARG A 172 8.97 24.97 4.65
C ARG A 172 9.44 25.10 6.11
N ALA A 173 8.91 24.30 7.01
CA ALA A 173 9.28 24.32 8.42
C ALA A 173 10.76 23.95 8.62
N LEU A 174 11.25 22.92 7.93
CA LEU A 174 12.66 22.50 7.98
C LEU A 174 13.61 23.56 7.40
N ILE A 175 13.25 24.17 6.28
CA ILE A 175 14.04 25.27 5.69
C ILE A 175 14.06 26.48 6.62
N ALA A 176 12.91 26.87 7.18
CA ALA A 176 12.83 27.97 8.15
C ALA A 176 13.66 27.69 9.41
N GLN A 177 13.65 26.46 9.91
CA GLN A 177 14.50 26.02 11.02
C GLN A 177 15.99 26.17 10.67
N ALA A 178 16.40 25.73 9.47
CA ALA A 178 17.77 25.85 9.00
C ALA A 178 18.21 27.31 8.84
N GLU A 179 17.32 28.18 8.36
CA GLU A 179 17.57 29.62 8.24
C GLU A 179 17.71 30.30 9.60
N ALA A 180 16.81 30.01 10.54
CA ALA A 180 16.89 30.50 11.91
C ALA A 180 18.20 30.08 12.60
N ALA A 181 18.66 28.85 12.35
CA ALA A 181 19.93 28.32 12.82
C ALA A 181 21.15 28.81 12.02
N ARG A 182 20.96 29.67 11.00
CA ARG A 182 22.03 30.20 10.11
C ARG A 182 22.88 29.11 9.44
N VAL A 183 22.24 27.96 9.14
CA VAL A 183 22.86 26.79 8.50
C VAL A 183 23.51 27.14 7.17
N GLU A 184 23.01 28.16 6.46
CA GLU A 184 23.57 28.66 5.21
C GLU A 184 25.08 28.95 5.27
N ARG A 185 25.61 29.35 6.43
CA ARG A 185 27.04 29.64 6.58
C ARG A 185 27.93 28.39 6.51
N VAL A 186 27.38 27.24 6.87
CA VAL A 186 28.14 25.99 7.08
C VAL A 186 27.73 24.87 6.12
N ALA A 187 26.47 24.86 5.66
CA ALA A 187 25.94 23.92 4.69
C ALA A 187 25.13 24.61 3.56
N PRO A 188 25.71 25.61 2.85
CA PRO A 188 24.97 26.40 1.84
C PRO A 188 24.46 25.55 0.67
N ARG A 189 25.19 24.49 0.30
CA ARG A 189 24.86 23.68 -0.88
C ARG A 189 23.56 22.89 -0.68
N SER A 190 23.43 22.19 0.44
CA SER A 190 22.23 21.41 0.77
C SER A 190 21.04 22.31 1.07
N LEU A 191 21.22 23.40 1.82
CA LEU A 191 20.12 24.34 2.06
C LEU A 191 19.60 24.97 0.75
N ASN A 192 20.50 25.35 -0.16
CA ASN A 192 20.09 25.85 -1.47
C ASN A 192 19.46 24.76 -2.36
N ALA A 193 19.86 23.50 -2.23
CA ALA A 193 19.17 22.39 -2.89
C ALA A 193 17.72 22.27 -2.38
N ALA A 194 17.51 22.30 -1.05
CA ALA A 194 16.19 22.28 -0.45
C ALA A 194 15.29 23.43 -0.96
N ARG A 195 15.81 24.67 -0.96
CA ARG A 195 15.09 25.84 -1.50
C ARG A 195 14.71 25.68 -2.97
N ARG A 196 15.60 25.12 -3.81
CA ARG A 196 15.31 24.87 -5.23
C ARG A 196 14.22 23.82 -5.43
N TYR A 197 14.27 22.73 -4.67
CA TYR A 197 13.24 21.69 -4.74
C TYR A 197 11.88 22.22 -4.29
N LEU A 198 11.83 22.96 -3.17
CA LEU A 198 10.61 23.62 -2.71
C LEU A 198 10.04 24.57 -3.78
N ALA A 199 10.87 25.43 -4.36
CA ALA A 199 10.43 26.37 -5.39
C ALA A 199 9.88 25.66 -6.64
N ARG A 200 10.49 24.53 -7.05
CA ARG A 200 9.97 23.71 -8.14
C ARG A 200 8.64 23.05 -7.78
N ALA A 201 8.50 22.53 -6.56
CA ALA A 201 7.24 21.94 -6.10
C ALA A 201 6.10 22.98 -6.14
N GLU A 202 6.37 24.21 -5.68
CA GLU A 202 5.39 25.30 -5.73
C GLU A 202 4.98 25.66 -7.16
N GLN A 203 5.93 25.65 -8.10
CA GLN A 203 5.66 25.89 -9.52
C GLN A 203 4.82 24.78 -10.14
N GLU A 204 5.12 23.52 -9.84
CA GLU A 204 4.35 22.38 -10.36
C GLU A 204 2.92 22.36 -9.81
N ILE A 205 2.71 22.63 -8.52
CA ILE A 205 1.35 22.79 -7.96
C ILE A 205 0.60 23.92 -8.66
N GLN A 206 1.28 25.01 -9.01
CA GLN A 206 0.65 26.14 -9.68
C GLN A 206 0.34 25.86 -11.16
N ARG A 207 1.11 24.98 -11.81
CA ARG A 207 0.87 24.51 -13.19
C ARG A 207 -0.28 23.51 -13.25
N ASN A 208 -0.26 22.51 -12.39
CA ASN A 208 -1.27 21.47 -12.33
C ASN A 208 -1.54 21.02 -10.89
N ARG A 209 -2.47 21.71 -10.22
CA ARG A 209 -2.83 21.43 -8.81
C ARG A 209 -3.52 20.09 -8.56
N TYR A 210 -3.92 19.36 -9.60
CA TYR A 210 -4.64 18.09 -9.46
C TYR A 210 -3.75 16.86 -9.64
N ASP A 211 -2.49 17.04 -10.08
CA ASP A 211 -1.46 16.00 -10.10
C ASP A 211 -0.38 16.34 -9.09
N LEU A 212 -0.42 15.65 -7.94
CA LEU A 212 0.49 15.91 -6.82
C LEU A 212 1.70 14.99 -6.79
N SER A 213 1.82 14.04 -7.72
CA SER A 213 2.92 13.06 -7.73
C SER A 213 4.31 13.72 -7.76
N VAL A 214 4.51 14.64 -8.71
CA VAL A 214 5.77 15.38 -8.87
C VAL A 214 5.98 16.40 -7.73
N PRO A 215 4.98 17.24 -7.35
CA PRO A 215 5.10 18.09 -6.17
C PRO A 215 5.49 17.36 -4.88
N GLU A 216 4.90 16.19 -4.60
CA GLU A 216 5.18 15.40 -3.41
C GLU A 216 6.61 14.86 -3.42
N GLU A 217 7.08 14.35 -4.56
CA GLU A 217 8.48 13.92 -4.71
C GLU A 217 9.45 15.09 -4.47
N LEU A 218 9.19 16.25 -5.09
CA LEU A 218 10.00 17.45 -4.91
C LEU A 218 9.97 17.95 -3.47
N ALA A 219 8.82 17.90 -2.79
CA ALA A 219 8.69 18.25 -1.37
C ALA A 219 9.50 17.30 -0.49
N ALA A 220 9.48 15.99 -0.77
CA ALA A 220 10.27 15.00 -0.06
C ALA A 220 11.79 15.25 -0.24
N GLN A 221 12.23 15.57 -1.45
CA GLN A 221 13.62 15.95 -1.73
C GLN A 221 14.01 17.25 -1.00
N ALA A 222 13.11 18.24 -0.96
CA ALA A 222 13.33 19.48 -0.21
C ALA A 222 13.49 19.21 1.30
N SER A 223 12.61 18.40 1.88
CA SER A 223 12.68 17.99 3.29
C SER A 223 13.96 17.21 3.60
N TYR A 224 14.38 16.29 2.70
CA TYR A 224 15.63 15.55 2.85
C TYR A 224 16.84 16.48 2.88
N GLU A 225 16.98 17.37 1.89
CA GLU A 225 18.11 18.29 1.80
C GLU A 225 18.15 19.28 2.98
N ALA A 226 16.99 19.73 3.47
CA ALA A 226 16.93 20.60 4.65
C ALA A 226 17.37 19.86 5.92
N ARG A 227 16.91 18.62 6.13
CA ARG A 227 17.39 17.75 7.23
C ARG A 227 18.89 17.49 7.11
N HIS A 228 19.37 17.22 5.91
CA HIS A 228 20.79 16.97 5.66
C HIS A 228 21.65 18.21 5.96
N ALA A 229 21.20 19.40 5.55
CA ALA A 229 21.86 20.66 5.88
C ALA A 229 21.92 20.89 7.41
N LEU A 230 20.82 20.64 8.12
CA LEU A 230 20.76 20.70 9.58
C LEU A 230 21.73 19.71 10.24
N GLU A 231 21.82 18.48 9.72
CA GLU A 231 22.74 17.48 10.26
C GLU A 231 24.20 17.84 10.02
N ILE A 232 24.55 18.31 8.82
CA ILE A 232 25.89 18.85 8.53
C ILE A 232 26.22 19.98 9.51
N ALA A 233 25.30 20.91 9.75
CA ALA A 233 25.50 21.99 10.69
C ALA A 233 25.75 21.49 12.13
N ARG A 234 25.01 20.47 12.58
CA ARG A 234 25.23 19.83 13.90
C ARG A 234 26.61 19.19 14.00
N VAL A 235 27.04 18.48 12.98
CA VAL A 235 28.38 17.85 12.93
C VAL A 235 29.46 18.93 12.99
N ILE A 236 29.34 19.98 12.16
CA ILE A 236 30.29 21.10 12.15
C ILE A 236 30.34 21.80 13.50
N GLU A 237 29.19 22.04 14.13
CA GLU A 237 29.12 22.66 15.46
C GLU A 237 29.80 21.78 16.52
N ARG A 238 29.53 20.48 16.53
CA ARG A 238 30.16 19.51 17.45
C ARG A 238 31.68 19.53 17.31
N VAL A 239 32.17 19.48 16.07
CA VAL A 239 33.61 19.49 15.75
C VAL A 239 34.25 20.82 16.14
N SER A 240 33.59 21.95 15.85
CA SER A 240 34.12 23.28 16.15
C SER A 240 34.23 23.57 17.65
N ARG A 241 33.44 22.88 18.48
CA ARG A 241 33.52 23.00 19.95
C ARG A 241 34.74 22.27 20.53
N ASN A 242 35.20 21.19 19.91
CA ASN A 242 36.38 20.44 20.35
C ASN A 242 37.62 20.89 19.56
N LYS A 243 38.32 21.90 20.07
CA LYS A 243 39.45 22.52 19.36
C LYS A 243 40.70 21.65 19.25
N ASP A 244 40.87 20.71 20.16
CA ASP A 244 42.13 19.94 20.26
C ASP A 244 42.13 18.70 19.37
N ALA A 245 40.96 18.05 19.20
CA ALA A 245 40.85 16.80 18.44
C ALA A 245 39.56 16.68 17.59
N GLY A 246 38.77 17.74 17.42
CA GLY A 246 37.47 17.65 16.75
C GLY A 246 37.53 17.17 15.31
N LEU A 247 38.48 17.69 14.51
CA LEU A 247 38.65 17.30 13.11
C LEU A 247 39.23 15.89 12.97
N GLU A 248 40.21 15.53 13.81
CA GLU A 248 40.77 14.18 13.84
C GLU A 248 39.69 13.15 14.21
N ALA A 249 38.91 13.42 15.27
CA ALA A 249 37.81 12.56 15.67
C ALA A 249 36.76 12.38 14.56
N LEU A 250 36.43 13.44 13.81
CA LEU A 250 35.53 13.35 12.66
C LEU A 250 36.09 12.45 11.54
N ILE A 251 37.38 12.59 11.22
CA ILE A 251 38.04 11.75 10.20
C ILE A 251 38.02 10.29 10.65
N LEU A 252 38.35 10.01 11.91
CA LEU A 252 38.30 8.66 12.48
C LEU A 252 36.88 8.08 12.48
N GLU A 253 35.85 8.91 12.75
CA GLU A 253 34.44 8.51 12.66
C GLU A 253 34.05 8.12 11.22
N TRP A 254 34.61 8.78 10.20
CA TRP A 254 34.38 8.43 8.79
C TRP A 254 35.18 7.21 8.33
N GLU A 255 36.37 6.97 8.88
CA GLU A 255 37.19 5.80 8.60
C GLU A 255 36.64 4.52 9.22
N ALA A 256 36.01 4.60 10.39
CA ALA A 256 35.54 3.44 11.13
C ALA A 256 34.60 2.50 10.31
N PRO A 257 33.55 2.99 9.62
CA PRO A 257 32.71 2.13 8.80
C PRO A 257 33.47 1.42 7.67
N VAL A 258 34.43 2.11 7.05
CA VAL A 258 35.25 1.52 5.98
C VAL A 258 36.15 0.43 6.56
N LYS A 259 36.74 0.68 7.73
CA LYS A 259 37.57 -0.30 8.44
C LYS A 259 36.77 -1.55 8.83
N ASP A 260 35.55 -1.37 9.34
CA ASP A 260 34.68 -2.48 9.75
C ASP A 260 34.29 -3.36 8.56
N ILE A 261 33.87 -2.76 7.45
CA ILE A 261 33.50 -3.51 6.23
C ILE A 261 34.74 -4.19 5.63
N ALA A 262 35.89 -3.52 5.60
CA ALA A 262 37.13 -4.11 5.10
C ALA A 262 37.57 -5.33 5.93
N ALA A 263 37.39 -5.26 7.25
CA ALA A 263 37.66 -6.39 8.15
C ALA A 263 36.78 -7.61 7.84
N GLU A 264 35.48 -7.41 7.62
CA GLU A 264 34.56 -8.48 7.16
C GLU A 264 34.98 -9.08 5.81
N MET A 265 35.57 -8.26 4.93
CA MET A 265 36.07 -8.70 3.62
C MET A 265 37.49 -9.31 3.70
N ASN A 266 38.14 -9.32 4.87
CA ASN A 266 39.56 -9.64 5.04
C ASN A 266 40.50 -8.83 4.12
N VAL A 267 40.11 -7.58 3.81
CA VAL A 267 40.91 -6.62 3.05
C VAL A 267 41.55 -5.65 4.05
N PRO A 268 42.87 -5.41 4.01
CA PRO A 268 43.52 -4.48 4.92
C PRO A 268 43.13 -3.03 4.61
N ALA A 269 42.31 -2.40 5.46
CA ALA A 269 42.03 -0.97 5.34
C ALA A 269 43.21 -0.12 5.84
N ARG A 270 43.87 0.58 4.92
CA ARG A 270 44.93 1.56 5.22
C ARG A 270 44.50 2.96 4.79
N PHE A 271 44.64 3.94 5.69
CA PHE A 271 44.16 5.31 5.48
C PHE A 271 45.28 6.34 5.32
N ASP A 272 46.54 5.92 5.20
CA ASP A 272 47.71 6.81 5.01
C ASP A 272 47.64 7.63 3.71
N GLN A 273 46.78 7.23 2.77
CA GLN A 273 46.49 7.92 1.51
C GLN A 273 45.01 8.35 1.41
N GLY A 274 44.33 8.45 2.55
CA GLY A 274 42.92 8.79 2.67
C GLY A 274 41.97 7.62 2.40
N LEU A 275 40.67 7.91 2.49
CA LEU A 275 39.56 6.92 2.43
C LEU A 275 39.41 6.21 1.08
N LEU A 276 39.85 6.82 -0.03
CA LEU A 276 39.53 6.32 -1.37
C LEU A 276 40.32 5.06 -1.74
N VAL A 277 41.54 4.91 -1.24
CA VAL A 277 42.39 3.73 -1.53
C VAL A 277 41.74 2.44 -1.00
N PRO A 278 41.42 2.31 0.31
CA PRO A 278 40.82 1.08 0.82
C PRO A 278 39.43 0.82 0.20
N LEU A 279 38.64 1.87 -0.09
CA LEU A 279 37.38 1.72 -0.82
C LEU A 279 37.58 1.14 -2.23
N GLY A 280 38.63 1.56 -2.94
CA GLY A 280 38.99 1.04 -4.25
C GLY A 280 39.41 -0.44 -4.21
N GLU A 281 40.24 -0.81 -3.23
CA GLU A 281 40.66 -2.19 -3.01
C GLU A 281 39.49 -3.11 -2.66
N MET A 282 38.57 -2.65 -1.80
CA MET A 282 37.35 -3.37 -1.47
C MET A 282 36.44 -3.54 -2.70
N LEU A 283 36.31 -2.50 -3.53
CA LEU A 283 35.52 -2.58 -4.76
C LEU A 283 36.11 -3.61 -5.74
N GLU A 284 37.43 -3.64 -5.86
CA GLU A 284 38.12 -4.59 -6.72
C GLU A 284 38.00 -6.03 -6.20
N TYR A 285 38.17 -6.23 -4.90
CA TYR A 285 37.91 -7.51 -4.25
C TYR A 285 36.47 -7.97 -4.47
N ALA A 286 35.47 -7.08 -4.29
CA ALA A 286 34.07 -7.41 -4.53
C ALA A 286 33.79 -7.78 -6.00
N ARG A 287 34.51 -7.19 -6.96
CA ARG A 287 34.43 -7.56 -8.38
C ARG A 287 35.04 -8.94 -8.64
N GLN A 288 36.22 -9.22 -8.07
CA GLN A 288 36.89 -10.52 -8.19
C GLN A 288 36.03 -11.63 -7.58
N GLN A 289 35.49 -11.42 -6.38
CA GLN A 289 34.55 -12.35 -5.74
C GLN A 289 33.31 -12.62 -6.60
N ARG A 290 32.77 -11.58 -7.24
CA ARG A 290 31.63 -11.75 -8.16
C ARG A 290 31.99 -12.60 -9.38
N GLN A 291 33.18 -12.39 -9.96
CA GLN A 291 33.67 -13.18 -11.09
C GLN A 291 33.93 -14.64 -10.69
N GLU A 292 34.54 -14.87 -9.53
CA GLU A 292 34.78 -16.22 -9.01
C GLU A 292 33.47 -16.94 -8.71
N LEU A 293 32.45 -16.27 -8.17
CA LEU A 293 31.12 -16.85 -7.98
C LEU A 293 30.48 -17.27 -9.30
N VAL A 294 30.62 -16.48 -10.37
CA VAL A 294 30.13 -16.86 -11.70
C VAL A 294 30.89 -18.08 -12.24
N ARG A 295 32.22 -18.08 -12.10
CA ARG A 295 33.06 -19.20 -12.51
C ARG A 295 32.73 -20.49 -11.75
N LEU A 296 32.65 -20.44 -10.44
CA LEU A 296 32.32 -21.59 -9.60
C LEU A 296 30.91 -22.14 -9.91
N ARG A 297 29.95 -21.28 -10.23
CA ARG A 297 28.63 -21.72 -10.71
C ARG A 297 28.73 -22.50 -12.02
N GLN A 298 29.52 -22.02 -12.97
CA GLN A 298 29.74 -22.73 -14.22
C GLN A 298 30.46 -24.07 -13.99
N GLU A 299 31.51 -24.09 -13.17
CA GLU A 299 32.23 -25.33 -12.85
C GLU A 299 31.34 -26.37 -12.15
N LEU A 300 30.42 -25.92 -11.29
CA LEU A 300 29.42 -26.79 -10.67
C LEU A 300 28.42 -27.36 -11.69
N GLU A 301 27.96 -26.54 -12.63
CA GLU A 301 27.06 -26.98 -13.70
C GLU A 301 27.74 -28.02 -14.60
N ASP A 302 28.98 -27.75 -15.01
CA ASP A 302 29.78 -28.67 -15.84
C ASP A 302 30.05 -30.00 -15.11
N ARG A 303 30.38 -29.96 -13.81
CA ARG A 303 30.58 -31.17 -12.99
C ARG A 303 29.29 -31.98 -12.82
N ASN A 304 28.16 -31.31 -12.61
CA ASN A 304 26.87 -32.00 -12.54
C ASN A 304 26.57 -32.72 -13.86
N GLY A 305 26.82 -32.08 -15.00
CA GLY A 305 26.70 -32.73 -16.32
C GLY A 305 27.63 -33.94 -16.49
N GLN A 306 28.86 -33.89 -15.98
CA GLN A 306 29.78 -35.04 -15.99
C GLN A 306 29.28 -36.20 -15.12
N ILE A 307 28.74 -35.90 -13.93
CA ILE A 307 28.15 -36.91 -13.04
C ILE A 307 26.96 -37.60 -13.72
N GLU A 308 26.08 -36.83 -14.38
CA GLU A 308 24.96 -37.39 -15.15
C GLU A 308 25.43 -38.29 -16.29
N ALA A 309 26.46 -37.88 -17.04
CA ALA A 309 27.04 -38.67 -18.12
C ALA A 309 27.68 -39.97 -17.62
N LEU A 310 28.45 -39.91 -16.53
CA LEU A 310 29.06 -41.09 -15.89
C LEU A 310 28.00 -42.04 -15.34
N ASN A 311 26.95 -41.53 -14.69
CA ASN A 311 25.83 -42.34 -14.21
C ASN A 311 25.14 -43.07 -15.38
N ALA A 312 24.93 -42.39 -16.51
CA ALA A 312 24.37 -43.00 -17.71
C ALA A 312 25.32 -44.06 -18.33
N GLU A 313 26.64 -43.94 -18.16
CA GLU A 313 27.60 -44.94 -18.58
C GLU A 313 27.62 -46.17 -17.65
N VAL A 314 27.59 -45.96 -16.34
CA VAL A 314 27.47 -47.04 -15.34
C VAL A 314 26.20 -47.86 -15.61
N GLN A 315 25.05 -47.22 -15.80
CA GLN A 315 23.80 -47.91 -16.16
C GLN A 315 23.90 -48.72 -17.46
N ARG A 316 24.60 -48.18 -18.47
CA ARG A 316 24.88 -48.91 -19.72
C ARG A 316 25.78 -50.12 -19.49
N LEU A 317 26.82 -50.00 -18.67
CA LEU A 317 27.73 -51.11 -18.34
C LEU A 317 27.02 -52.19 -17.51
N GLU A 318 26.20 -51.81 -16.53
CA GLU A 318 25.36 -52.74 -15.75
C GLU A 318 24.42 -53.53 -16.67
N SER A 319 23.77 -52.84 -17.62
CA SER A 319 22.89 -53.48 -18.61
C SER A 319 23.65 -54.50 -19.49
N ARG A 320 24.87 -54.16 -19.92
CA ARG A 320 25.73 -55.05 -20.71
C ARG A 320 26.21 -56.26 -19.91
N LEU A 321 26.64 -56.06 -18.67
CA LEU A 321 27.08 -57.14 -17.78
C LEU A 321 25.93 -58.11 -17.46
N GLY A 322 24.72 -57.59 -17.25
CA GLY A 322 23.51 -58.40 -17.14
C GLY A 322 23.31 -59.29 -18.36
N GLY A 323 23.36 -58.72 -19.58
CA GLY A 323 23.22 -59.48 -20.83
C GLY A 323 24.32 -60.53 -21.06
N VAL A 324 25.59 -60.20 -20.81
CA VAL A 324 26.71 -61.14 -20.97
C VAL A 324 26.62 -62.32 -19.98
N SER A 325 26.15 -62.06 -18.75
CA SER A 325 25.90 -63.12 -17.76
C SER A 325 24.80 -64.09 -18.23
N GLU A 326 23.71 -63.55 -18.79
CA GLU A 326 22.63 -64.36 -19.37
C GLU A 326 23.11 -65.19 -20.57
N GLU A 327 23.91 -64.60 -21.48
CA GLU A 327 24.49 -65.31 -22.62
C GLU A 327 25.41 -66.46 -22.19
N ARG A 328 26.24 -66.26 -21.17
CA ARG A 328 27.15 -67.29 -20.65
C ARG A 328 26.38 -68.48 -20.06
N LEU A 329 25.31 -68.21 -19.31
CA LEU A 329 24.40 -69.24 -18.78
C LEU A 329 23.71 -70.01 -19.91
N ALA A 330 23.25 -69.32 -20.96
CA ALA A 330 22.65 -69.96 -22.13
C ALA A 330 23.66 -70.85 -22.88
N LEU A 331 24.92 -70.39 -23.04
CA LEU A 331 25.98 -71.17 -23.66
C LEU A 331 26.33 -72.40 -22.84
N GLN A 332 26.46 -72.26 -21.52
CA GLN A 332 26.76 -73.39 -20.63
C GLN A 332 25.64 -74.45 -20.69
N ARG A 333 24.38 -74.04 -20.73
CA ARG A 333 23.24 -74.95 -20.96
C ARG A 333 23.34 -75.68 -22.32
N ARG A 334 23.73 -74.99 -23.39
CA ARG A 334 23.95 -75.60 -24.72
C ARG A 334 25.09 -76.62 -24.70
N VAL A 335 26.22 -76.30 -24.06
CA VAL A 335 27.35 -77.23 -23.94
C VAL A 335 26.95 -78.49 -23.17
N ILE A 336 26.26 -78.34 -22.03
CA ILE A 336 25.74 -79.49 -21.26
C ILE A 336 24.77 -80.32 -22.10
N ALA A 337 23.91 -79.70 -22.89
CA ALA A 337 22.99 -80.41 -23.78
C ALA A 337 23.74 -81.18 -24.88
N GLN A 338 24.78 -80.59 -25.48
CA GLN A 338 25.63 -81.27 -26.47
C GLN A 338 26.42 -82.43 -25.87
N GLU A 339 26.96 -82.27 -24.66
CA GLU A 339 27.65 -83.35 -23.94
C GLU A 339 26.70 -84.51 -23.64
N ARG A 340 25.47 -84.23 -23.21
CA ARG A 340 24.42 -85.26 -23.04
C ARG A 340 24.08 -85.96 -24.35
N LEU A 341 23.96 -85.21 -25.45
CA LEU A 341 23.71 -85.80 -26.76
C LEU A 341 24.87 -86.72 -27.19
N ARG A 342 26.12 -86.28 -27.00
CA ARG A 342 27.31 -87.10 -27.27
C ARG A 342 27.37 -88.34 -26.39
N ALA A 343 27.04 -88.22 -25.10
CA ALA A 343 26.98 -89.35 -24.18
C ALA A 343 25.90 -90.35 -24.59
N ASN A 344 24.71 -89.88 -25.02
CA ASN A 344 23.65 -90.72 -25.54
C ASN A 344 24.07 -91.42 -26.84
N VAL A 345 24.70 -90.70 -27.78
CA VAL A 345 25.24 -91.30 -29.02
C VAL A 345 26.29 -92.35 -28.68
N ALA A 346 27.24 -92.05 -27.79
CA ALA A 346 28.27 -93.01 -27.39
C ALA A 346 27.66 -94.23 -26.66
N ALA A 347 26.61 -94.04 -25.86
CA ALA A 347 25.90 -95.13 -25.21
C ALA A 347 25.18 -96.01 -26.24
N VAL A 348 24.51 -95.40 -27.22
CA VAL A 348 23.88 -96.11 -28.35
C VAL A 348 24.94 -96.84 -29.17
N GLU A 349 26.05 -96.20 -29.54
CA GLU A 349 27.17 -96.83 -30.26
C GLU A 349 27.78 -98.00 -29.45
N SER A 350 27.91 -97.87 -28.13
CA SER A 350 28.43 -98.94 -27.27
C SER A 350 27.48 -100.11 -27.05
N ALA A 351 26.19 -99.94 -27.34
CA ALA A 351 25.20 -101.01 -27.32
C ALA A 351 25.26 -101.89 -28.59
N PHE A 352 25.99 -101.47 -29.63
CA PHE A 352 26.17 -102.22 -30.87
C PHE A 352 27.62 -102.72 -31.00
N THR A 353 27.83 -104.05 -31.00
CA THR A 353 29.17 -104.65 -31.25
C THR A 353 29.52 -104.60 -32.74
N SER A 354 30.81 -104.44 -33.07
CA SER A 354 31.37 -104.06 -34.39
C SER A 354 31.05 -104.99 -35.59
N THR A 355 30.22 -106.00 -35.42
CA THR A 355 29.73 -106.92 -36.46
C THR A 355 28.20 -106.90 -36.65
N GLU A 356 27.46 -106.09 -35.89
CA GLU A 356 26.01 -105.87 -36.08
C GLU A 356 25.71 -104.36 -36.07
N ALA A 357 25.47 -103.83 -37.29
CA ALA A 357 25.01 -102.48 -37.65
C ALA A 357 26.03 -101.32 -37.68
N ARG A 358 25.99 -100.54 -38.78
CA ARG A 358 26.55 -99.18 -38.88
C ARG A 358 25.44 -98.20 -38.49
N VAL A 359 25.61 -97.48 -37.39
CA VAL A 359 24.75 -96.34 -37.03
C VAL A 359 25.01 -95.22 -38.02
N TYR A 360 23.97 -94.73 -38.72
CA TYR A 360 24.08 -93.59 -39.63
C TYR A 360 23.37 -92.38 -39.02
N ARG A 361 24.09 -91.26 -38.90
CA ARG A 361 23.54 -90.01 -38.38
C ARG A 361 22.91 -89.19 -39.50
N GLN A 362 21.61 -88.92 -39.42
CA GLN A 362 20.92 -87.99 -40.32
C GLN A 362 20.25 -86.87 -39.50
N GLY A 363 20.95 -85.75 -39.34
CA GLY A 363 20.46 -84.61 -38.56
C GLY A 363 20.49 -84.84 -37.05
N ASP A 364 19.39 -84.53 -36.36
CA ASP A 364 19.24 -84.63 -34.90
C ASP A 364 18.73 -86.00 -34.41
N ASP A 365 18.44 -86.94 -35.33
CA ASP A 365 18.06 -88.32 -35.00
C ASP A 365 19.19 -89.33 -35.29
N VAL A 366 19.27 -90.36 -34.43
CA VAL A 366 20.21 -91.49 -34.54
C VAL A 366 19.40 -92.73 -34.94
N VAL A 367 19.73 -93.35 -36.08
CA VAL A 367 19.11 -94.61 -36.58
C VAL A 367 20.15 -95.70 -36.75
#